data_AF-A0A3S4IM77-F1
#
_entry.id   AF-A0A3S4IM77-F1
#
_cell.length_a   1.000
_cell.length_b   1.000
_cell.length_c   1.000
_cell.angle_alpha   90.00
_cell.angle_beta   90.00
_cell.angle_gamma   90.00
#
_symmetry.space_group_name_H-M   'P 1'
#
loop_
_entity.id
_entity.type
_entity.pdbx_description
1 polymer ?
#
loop_
_entity_poly.entity_id
_entity_poly.type
_entity_poly.pdbx_seq_one_letter_code
_entity_poly.pdbx_strand_id
1 'polypeptide(L)'
;MQQPFHVYIVLPVHPEGKLNDGTIAAQVHQTRQSLVFGSRSLLNRVRQALWVMGQLSPSERRDWYDKIPKKEQEWLDKELYKDDDFSACDAYVTLLNLRAWENIGGTAVTEQIYVHSKLMIVDDRYVLVGSANINERSLKGDRDSETGSTGDGYGALYAGDR
;
A
#
# COMPACT_ATOMS: atom_id res chain seq x y z
N MET A 1 4.02 -5.82 -25.96
CA MET A 1 4.87 -5.10 -25.00
C MET A 1 4.13 -5.03 -23.68
N GLN A 2 4.75 -5.49 -22.59
CA GLN A 2 4.23 -5.28 -21.24
C GLN A 2 4.55 -3.83 -20.87
N GLN A 3 3.54 -3.03 -20.52
CA GLN A 3 3.80 -1.68 -20.05
C GLN A 3 4.39 -1.77 -18.64
N PRO A 4 5.50 -1.07 -18.34
CA PRO A 4 6.05 -1.03 -17.00
C PRO A 4 5.05 -0.34 -16.07
N PHE A 5 4.80 -0.95 -14.91
CA PHE A 5 3.95 -0.41 -13.85
C PHE A 5 4.63 -0.65 -12.51
N HIS A 6 4.72 0.37 -11.67
CA HIS A 6 5.35 0.28 -10.36
C HIS A 6 4.69 1.25 -9.37
N VAL A 7 4.62 0.86 -8.10
CA VAL A 7 4.02 1.63 -7.02
C VAL A 7 5.04 1.82 -5.89
N TYR A 8 5.28 3.07 -5.51
CA TYR A 8 6.05 3.40 -4.31
C TYR A 8 5.09 3.76 -3.18
N ILE A 9 5.26 3.13 -2.02
CA ILE A 9 4.45 3.42 -0.83
C ILE A 9 5.41 3.78 0.30
N VAL A 10 5.32 5.03 0.78
CA VAL A 10 6.12 5.51 1.91
C VAL A 10 5.22 5.62 3.13
N LEU A 11 5.58 4.93 4.21
CA LEU A 11 4.83 4.90 5.46
C LEU A 11 5.72 5.30 6.63
N PRO A 12 5.16 5.88 7.71
CA PRO A 12 5.92 6.04 8.94
C PRO A 12 6.32 4.66 9.49
N VAL A 13 7.46 4.60 10.20
CA VAL A 13 7.95 3.33 10.80
C VAL A 13 6.94 2.80 11.82
N HIS A 14 6.37 3.72 12.59
CA HIS A 14 5.23 3.48 13.46
C HIS A 14 4.38 4.75 13.54
N PRO A 15 3.08 4.64 13.84
CA PRO A 15 2.22 5.79 14.13
C PRO A 15 2.76 6.63 15.30
N GLU A 16 2.36 7.89 15.36
CA GLU A 16 2.73 8.80 16.45
C GLU A 16 2.19 8.27 17.79
N GLY A 17 3.07 8.20 18.80
CA GLY A 17 2.73 7.72 20.13
C GLY A 17 3.84 6.88 20.76
N LYS A 18 3.60 6.42 22.00
CA LYS A 18 4.57 5.58 22.70
C LYS A 18 4.50 4.15 22.14
N LEU A 19 5.67 3.58 21.83
CA LEU A 19 5.77 2.22 21.28
C LEU A 19 5.23 1.11 22.20
N ASN A 20 5.15 1.36 23.50
CA ASN A 20 4.60 0.44 24.48
C ASN A 20 3.08 0.62 24.71
N ASP A 21 2.43 1.50 23.96
CA ASP A 21 0.98 1.67 23.99
C ASP A 21 0.30 0.58 23.14
N GLY A 22 -0.69 -0.09 23.72
CA GLY A 22 -1.48 -1.12 23.02
C GLY A 22 -2.19 -0.58 21.77
N THR A 23 -2.52 0.71 21.74
CA THR A 23 -3.13 1.38 20.59
C THR A 23 -2.17 1.41 19.40
N ILE A 24 -0.90 1.76 19.64
CA ILE A 24 0.15 1.80 18.61
C ILE A 24 0.44 0.39 18.11
N ALA A 25 0.53 -0.59 19.03
CA ALA A 25 0.71 -1.98 18.68
C ALA A 25 -0.42 -2.51 17.77
N ALA A 26 -1.68 -2.14 18.08
CA ALA A 26 -2.84 -2.53 17.28
C ALA A 26 -2.81 -1.91 15.88
N GLN A 27 -2.45 -0.63 15.75
CA GLN A 27 -2.32 0.03 14.46
C GLN A 27 -1.20 -0.58 13.61
N VAL A 28 -0.02 -0.83 14.21
CA VAL A 28 1.08 -1.53 13.53
C VAL A 28 0.65 -2.92 13.08
N HIS A 29 -0.10 -3.66 13.90
CA HIS A 29 -0.65 -4.96 13.54
C HIS A 29 -1.58 -4.86 12.31
N GLN A 30 -2.53 -3.92 12.30
CA GLN A 30 -3.45 -3.72 11.17
C GLN A 30 -2.71 -3.32 9.88
N THR A 31 -1.72 -2.45 9.96
CA THR A 31 -0.85 -2.10 8.82
C THR A 31 -0.15 -3.33 8.26
N ARG A 32 0.42 -4.17 9.14
CA ARG A 32 1.09 -5.41 8.74
C ARG A 32 0.13 -6.42 8.12
N GLN A 33 -1.09 -6.57 8.64
CA GLN A 33 -2.13 -7.42 8.05
C GLN A 33 -2.53 -6.92 6.66
N SER A 34 -2.62 -5.61 6.48
CA SER A 34 -3.03 -5.00 5.21
C SER A 34 -1.94 -5.09 4.14
N LEU A 35 -0.66 -4.96 4.52
CA LEU A 35 0.45 -4.94 3.57
C LEU A 35 1.02 -6.33 3.26
N VAL A 36 1.25 -7.15 4.29
CA VAL A 36 2.06 -8.38 4.16
C VAL A 36 1.33 -9.61 4.71
N PHE A 37 0.94 -9.62 5.99
CA PHE A 37 0.59 -10.87 6.68
C PHE A 37 -0.84 -11.37 6.50
N GLY A 38 -1.77 -10.51 6.09
CA GLY A 38 -3.13 -10.94 5.80
C GLY A 38 -3.15 -11.87 4.59
N SER A 39 -4.03 -12.87 4.58
CA SER A 39 -4.24 -13.73 3.41
C SER A 39 -4.68 -12.94 2.16
N ARG A 40 -5.26 -11.75 2.38
CA ARG A 40 -5.65 -10.79 1.33
C ARG A 40 -4.86 -9.47 1.41
N SER A 41 -3.66 -9.52 1.98
CA SER A 41 -2.76 -8.35 2.03
C SER A 41 -2.36 -7.88 0.63
N LEU A 42 -1.89 -6.64 0.52
CA LEU A 42 -1.43 -6.06 -0.75
C LEU A 42 -0.44 -7.00 -1.46
N LEU A 43 0.62 -7.42 -0.78
CA LEU A 43 1.65 -8.26 -1.39
C LEU A 43 1.11 -9.65 -1.74
N ASN A 44 0.25 -10.24 -0.91
CA ASN A 44 -0.37 -11.52 -1.26
C ASN A 44 -1.32 -11.43 -2.44
N ARG A 45 -2.03 -10.31 -2.62
CA ARG A 45 -2.87 -10.09 -3.81
C ARG A 45 -2.05 -9.88 -5.08
N VAL A 46 -0.90 -9.20 -4.99
CA VAL A 46 0.04 -9.10 -6.11
C VAL A 46 0.56 -10.48 -6.50
N ARG A 47 1.03 -11.28 -5.53
CA ARG A 47 1.50 -12.66 -5.76
C ARG A 47 0.42 -13.55 -6.35
N GLN A 48 -0.79 -13.50 -5.79
CA GLN A 48 -1.94 -14.22 -6.31
C GLN A 48 -2.19 -13.85 -7.78
N ALA A 49 -2.21 -12.56 -8.12
CA ALA A 49 -2.41 -12.12 -9.51
C ALA A 49 -1.32 -12.66 -10.45
N LEU A 50 -0.05 -12.56 -10.05
CA LEU A 50 1.08 -13.08 -10.85
C LEU A 50 1.00 -14.60 -11.03
N TRP A 51 0.67 -15.33 -9.97
CA TRP A 51 0.48 -16.78 -10.03
C TRP A 51 -0.67 -17.14 -10.96
N VAL A 52 -1.84 -16.50 -10.82
CA VAL A 52 -3.02 -16.72 -11.69
C VAL A 52 -2.66 -16.45 -13.16
N MET A 53 -1.95 -15.35 -13.45
CA MET A 53 -1.50 -15.04 -14.81
C MET A 53 -0.59 -16.14 -15.37
N GLY A 54 0.31 -16.68 -14.57
CA GLY A 54 1.17 -17.81 -14.95
C GLY A 54 0.38 -19.08 -15.25
N GLN A 55 -0.70 -19.36 -14.49
CA GLN A 55 -1.56 -20.53 -14.71
C GLN A 55 -2.47 -20.40 -15.93
N LEU A 56 -2.85 -19.17 -16.29
CA LEU A 56 -3.76 -18.92 -17.41
C LEU A 56 -3.02 -18.76 -18.74
N SER A 57 -1.71 -18.53 -18.75
CA SER A 57 -0.92 -18.57 -19.97
C SER A 57 -0.74 -20.02 -20.44
N PRO A 58 -1.12 -20.41 -21.69
CA PRO A 58 -1.36 -19.55 -22.85
C PRO A 58 -2.84 -19.40 -23.27
N SER A 59 -3.82 -19.67 -22.39
CA SER A 59 -5.24 -19.58 -22.74
C SER A 59 -5.66 -18.19 -23.22
N GLU A 60 -6.69 -18.13 -24.07
CA GLU A 60 -7.20 -16.89 -24.64
C GLU A 60 -7.69 -15.93 -23.54
N ARG A 61 -7.25 -14.67 -23.60
CA ARG A 61 -7.61 -13.64 -22.59
C ARG A 61 -9.12 -13.46 -22.41
N ARG A 62 -9.92 -13.73 -23.43
CA ARG A 62 -11.38 -13.64 -23.38
C ARG A 62 -11.97 -14.58 -22.31
N ASP A 63 -11.33 -15.72 -22.09
CA ASP A 63 -11.78 -16.71 -21.10
C ASP A 63 -11.29 -16.41 -19.68
N TRP A 64 -10.37 -15.46 -19.51
CA TRP A 64 -9.74 -15.22 -18.21
C TRP A 64 -10.76 -14.76 -17.18
N TYR A 65 -11.75 -13.97 -17.61
CA TYR A 65 -12.81 -13.48 -16.72
C TYR A 65 -13.51 -14.62 -15.96
N ASP A 66 -13.83 -15.72 -16.64
CA ASP A 66 -14.50 -16.87 -16.03
C ASP A 66 -13.56 -17.79 -15.23
N LYS A 67 -12.25 -17.74 -15.51
CA LYS A 67 -11.23 -18.62 -14.93
C LYS A 67 -10.53 -17.99 -13.72
N ILE A 68 -10.36 -16.67 -13.68
CA ILE A 68 -9.68 -15.94 -12.61
C ILE A 68 -10.28 -16.26 -11.24
N PRO A 69 -11.61 -16.15 -10.99
CA PRO A 69 -12.17 -16.40 -9.67
C PRO A 69 -11.91 -17.83 -9.17
N LYS A 70 -11.94 -18.81 -10.08
CA LYS A 70 -11.64 -20.21 -9.75
C LYS A 70 -10.18 -20.39 -9.36
N LYS A 71 -9.26 -19.73 -10.05
CA LYS A 71 -7.82 -19.76 -9.74
C LYS A 71 -7.48 -18.98 -8.47
N GLU A 72 -8.14 -17.86 -8.22
CA GLU A 72 -8.01 -17.13 -6.96
C GLU A 72 -8.51 -17.96 -5.77
N GLN A 73 -9.61 -18.70 -5.94
CA GLN A 73 -10.08 -19.63 -4.91
C GLN A 73 -9.09 -20.79 -4.71
N GLU A 74 -8.57 -21.37 -5.79
CA GLU A 74 -7.53 -22.42 -5.72
C GLU A 74 -6.30 -21.96 -4.94
N TRP A 75 -5.87 -20.70 -5.10
CA TRP A 75 -4.79 -20.10 -4.33
C TRP A 75 -5.08 -20.06 -2.83
N LEU A 76 -6.31 -19.70 -2.44
CA LEU A 76 -6.73 -19.65 -1.04
C LEU A 76 -6.83 -21.06 -0.44
N ASP A 77 -7.44 -21.99 -1.18
CA ASP A 77 -7.63 -23.38 -0.73
C ASP A 77 -6.29 -24.11 -0.53
N LYS A 78 -5.29 -23.77 -1.36
CA LYS A 78 -3.91 -24.28 -1.23
C LYS A 78 -3.07 -23.52 -0.19
N GLU A 79 -3.64 -22.50 0.44
CA GLU A 79 -2.97 -21.65 1.42
C GLU A 79 -1.63 -21.05 0.92
N LEU A 80 -1.53 -20.76 -0.39
CA LEU A 80 -0.28 -20.28 -1.01
C LEU A 80 0.17 -18.91 -0.45
N TYR A 81 -0.73 -18.17 0.19
CA TYR A 81 -0.43 -16.94 0.91
C TYR A 81 0.48 -17.12 2.14
N LYS A 82 0.71 -18.35 2.60
CA LYS A 82 1.60 -18.67 3.73
C LYS A 82 3.09 -18.69 3.37
N ASP A 83 3.40 -18.80 2.07
CA ASP A 83 4.77 -18.71 1.57
C ASP A 83 5.32 -17.28 1.80
N ASP A 84 6.60 -17.14 2.14
CA ASP A 84 7.25 -15.88 2.50
C ASP A 84 8.15 -15.28 1.40
N ASP A 85 8.16 -15.86 0.19
CA ASP A 85 8.83 -15.28 -0.97
C ASP A 85 7.98 -14.18 -1.64
N PHE A 86 8.43 -12.94 -1.47
CA PHE A 86 7.85 -11.75 -2.07
C PHE A 86 8.69 -11.18 -3.22
N SER A 87 9.78 -11.84 -3.63
CA SER A 87 10.73 -11.31 -4.64
C SER A 87 10.05 -10.92 -5.96
N ALA A 88 9.02 -11.67 -6.38
CA ALA A 88 8.24 -11.35 -7.57
C ALA A 88 7.47 -10.01 -7.47
N CYS A 89 7.18 -9.53 -6.26
CA CYS A 89 6.53 -8.24 -6.03
C CYS A 89 7.48 -7.06 -6.23
N ASP A 90 8.80 -7.25 -6.12
CA ASP A 90 9.79 -6.17 -6.21
C ASP A 90 9.76 -5.45 -7.57
N ALA A 91 9.26 -6.11 -8.62
CA ALA A 91 9.05 -5.49 -9.92
C ALA A 91 7.89 -4.48 -9.93
N TYR A 92 6.97 -4.53 -8.95
CA TYR A 92 5.69 -3.81 -8.96
C TYR A 92 5.47 -2.91 -7.75
N VAL A 93 6.02 -3.25 -6.58
CA VAL A 93 5.75 -2.52 -5.34
C VAL A 93 7.03 -2.35 -4.54
N THR A 94 7.33 -1.11 -4.16
CA THR A 94 8.40 -0.79 -3.21
C THR A 94 7.79 -0.14 -1.97
N LEU A 95 8.00 -0.78 -0.80
CA LEU A 95 7.59 -0.25 0.50
C LEU A 95 8.78 0.46 1.17
N LEU A 96 8.60 1.71 1.58
CA LEU A 96 9.65 2.54 2.15
C LEU A 96 9.23 3.13 3.49
N ASN A 97 10.23 3.44 4.30
CA ASN A 97 10.13 4.33 5.45
C ASN A 97 11.30 5.32 5.42
N LEU A 98 11.19 6.40 6.18
CA LEU A 98 12.21 7.44 6.25
C LEU A 98 12.82 7.49 7.66
N ARG A 99 14.15 7.59 7.72
CA ARG A 99 14.92 7.68 8.97
C ARG A 99 16.10 8.60 8.78
N ALA A 100 16.38 9.41 9.80
CA ALA A 100 17.56 10.26 9.88
C ALA A 100 18.41 9.87 11.09
N TRP A 101 19.63 10.41 11.14
CA TRP A 101 20.55 10.24 12.26
C TRP A 101 21.24 11.57 12.56
N GLU A 102 21.67 11.74 13.80
CA GLU A 102 22.43 12.91 14.24
C GLU A 102 23.39 12.54 15.40
N ASN A 103 24.36 13.39 15.69
CA ASN A 103 25.23 13.26 16.87
C ASN A 103 24.78 14.24 17.96
N ILE A 104 24.23 13.72 19.05
CA ILE A 104 23.78 14.50 20.21
C ILE A 104 24.71 14.17 21.38
N GLY A 105 25.47 15.17 21.84
CA GLY A 105 26.36 15.02 23.00
C GLY A 105 27.46 13.96 22.82
N GLY A 106 27.98 13.80 21.60
CA GLY A 106 29.01 12.80 21.28
C GLY A 106 28.45 11.39 21.01
N THR A 107 27.13 11.21 21.08
CA THR A 107 26.45 9.93 20.83
C THR A 107 25.68 10.00 19.53
N ALA A 108 25.91 9.02 18.64
CA ALA A 108 25.10 8.86 17.44
C ALA A 108 23.71 8.36 17.81
N VAL A 109 22.68 9.10 17.40
CA VAL A 109 21.27 8.75 17.59
C VAL A 109 20.58 8.67 16.24
N THR A 110 19.52 7.87 16.13
CA THR A 110 18.70 7.78 14.92
C THR A 110 17.26 8.00 15.28
N GLU A 111 16.50 8.68 14.42
CA GLU A 111 15.05 8.65 14.55
C GLU A 111 14.31 8.66 13.21
N GLN A 112 13.09 8.11 13.19
CA GLN A 112 12.23 8.15 12.02
C GLN A 112 11.93 9.61 11.61
N ILE A 113 11.86 9.83 10.30
CA ILE A 113 11.20 11.03 9.77
C ILE A 113 9.73 10.66 9.67
N TYR A 114 8.91 11.27 10.53
CA TYR A 114 7.50 10.91 10.62
C TYR A 114 6.73 11.37 9.37
N VAL A 115 6.30 10.40 8.56
CA VAL A 115 5.52 10.66 7.34
C VAL A 115 4.07 10.91 7.72
N HIS A 116 3.71 12.20 7.82
CA HIS A 116 2.33 12.64 8.06
C HIS A 116 1.60 13.06 6.76
N SER A 117 2.25 12.96 5.60
CA SER A 117 1.66 13.33 4.31
C SER A 117 0.52 12.38 3.91
N LYS A 118 -0.54 12.93 3.29
CA LYS A 118 -1.57 12.16 2.60
C LYS A 118 -1.60 12.64 1.15
N LEU A 119 -0.70 12.04 0.38
CA LEU A 119 -0.32 12.45 -0.95
C LEU A 119 -0.29 11.22 -1.86
N MET A 120 -0.84 11.33 -3.07
CA MET A 120 -0.70 10.34 -4.12
C MET A 120 -0.34 11.06 -5.43
N ILE A 121 0.67 10.56 -6.13
CA ILE A 121 1.07 11.04 -7.46
C ILE A 121 0.86 9.88 -8.43
N VAL A 122 0.20 10.15 -9.55
CA VAL A 122 -0.12 9.15 -10.58
C VAL A 122 0.40 9.64 -11.93
N ASP A 123 1.26 8.82 -12.54
CA ASP A 123 1.83 9.01 -13.88
C ASP A 123 2.46 10.39 -14.13
N ASP A 124 2.97 11.05 -13.07
CA ASP A 124 3.45 12.45 -13.08
C ASP A 124 2.45 13.48 -13.64
N ARG A 125 1.16 13.11 -13.67
CA ARG A 125 0.08 13.89 -14.28
C ARG A 125 -1.00 14.28 -13.31
N TYR A 126 -1.20 13.50 -12.27
CA TYR A 126 -2.23 13.75 -11.27
C TYR A 126 -1.64 13.69 -9.89
N VAL A 127 -2.06 14.63 -9.04
CA VAL A 127 -1.66 14.69 -7.65
C VAL A 127 -2.92 14.82 -6.80
N LEU A 128 -3.07 13.93 -5.82
CA LEU A 128 -4.09 14.05 -4.77
C LEU A 128 -3.39 14.44 -3.49
N VAL A 129 -3.79 15.56 -2.88
CA VAL A 129 -3.29 16.03 -1.59
C VAL A 129 -4.48 16.27 -0.68
N GLY A 130 -4.46 15.76 0.55
CA GLY A 130 -5.53 16.04 1.50
C GLY A 130 -5.16 15.73 2.94
N SER A 131 -6.18 15.70 3.80
CA SER A 131 -6.05 15.25 5.19
C SER A 131 -6.33 13.75 5.37
N ALA A 132 -7.03 13.13 4.42
CA ALA A 132 -7.56 11.77 4.53
C ALA A 132 -6.47 10.70 4.53
N ASN A 133 -6.34 9.98 5.65
CA ASN A 133 -5.49 8.81 5.73
C ASN A 133 -6.07 7.65 4.91
N ILE A 134 -5.21 6.74 4.41
CA ILE A 134 -5.69 5.49 3.79
C ILE A 134 -6.05 4.50 4.91
N ASN A 135 -7.23 4.68 5.51
CA ASN A 135 -7.81 3.76 6.48
C ASN A 135 -9.35 3.89 6.48
N GLU A 136 -10.04 2.93 7.11
CA GLU A 136 -11.52 2.95 7.18
C GLU A 136 -12.06 4.20 7.92
N ARG A 137 -11.27 4.79 8.83
CA ARG A 137 -11.69 5.96 9.60
C ARG A 137 -11.87 7.20 8.72
N SER A 138 -10.95 7.45 7.80
CA SER A 138 -10.97 8.61 6.88
C SER A 138 -11.72 8.34 5.57
N LEU A 139 -11.78 7.08 5.10
CA LEU A 139 -12.33 6.76 3.76
C LEU A 139 -13.82 6.37 3.75
N LYS A 140 -14.45 6.18 4.92
CA LYS A 140 -15.85 5.74 5.02
C LYS A 140 -16.87 6.88 5.00
N GLY A 141 -16.43 8.15 5.09
CA GLY A 141 -17.29 9.35 5.01
C GLY A 141 -18.12 9.66 6.27
N ASP A 142 -18.45 8.67 7.09
CA ASP A 142 -19.36 8.84 8.23
C ASP A 142 -18.66 8.94 9.61
N ARG A 143 -17.35 9.24 9.66
CA ARG A 143 -16.56 9.24 10.91
C ARG A 143 -15.80 10.55 11.15
N ASP A 144 -14.70 10.78 10.44
CA ASP A 144 -13.95 12.05 10.51
C ASP A 144 -14.27 12.91 9.27
N SER A 145 -14.42 14.23 9.44
CA SER A 145 -14.49 15.18 8.30
C SER A 145 -13.11 15.30 7.65
N GLU A 146 -13.03 15.10 6.34
CA GLU A 146 -11.77 15.11 5.60
C GLU A 146 -11.87 16.05 4.39
N THR A 147 -10.86 16.90 4.19
CA THR A 147 -10.78 17.80 3.02
C THR A 147 -9.61 17.38 2.14
N GLY A 148 -9.82 17.40 0.81
CA GLY A 148 -8.78 17.06 -0.16
C GLY A 148 -8.86 17.94 -1.40
N SER A 149 -7.73 18.17 -2.05
CA SER A 149 -7.63 18.83 -3.34
C SER A 149 -6.93 17.90 -4.34
N THR A 150 -7.45 17.81 -5.55
CA THR A 150 -6.79 17.11 -6.66
C THR A 150 -6.26 18.13 -7.67
N GLY A 151 -5.08 17.86 -8.22
CA GLY A 151 -4.44 18.68 -9.24
C GLY A 151 -4.09 17.85 -10.46
N ASP A 152 -4.22 18.43 -11.65
CA ASP A 152 -3.68 17.87 -12.89
C ASP A 152 -2.41 18.61 -13.35
N GLY A 153 -1.62 17.96 -14.22
CA GLY A 153 -0.39 18.50 -14.80
C GLY A 153 -0.58 19.73 -15.69
N TYR A 154 -1.80 20.25 -15.82
CA TYR A 154 -2.14 21.47 -16.54
C TYR A 154 -2.49 22.64 -15.60
N GLY A 155 -2.37 22.45 -14.28
CA GLY A 155 -2.50 23.52 -13.29
C GLY A 155 -3.92 23.74 -12.76
N ALA A 156 -4.86 22.83 -13.03
CA ALA A 156 -6.20 22.92 -12.43
C ALA A 156 -6.19 22.29 -11.03
N LEU A 157 -6.47 23.10 -9.99
CA LEU A 157 -6.70 22.64 -8.61
C LEU A 157 -8.20 22.49 -8.37
N TYR A 158 -8.66 21.28 -8.08
CA TYR A 158 -10.02 20.98 -7.67
C TYR A 158 -10.04 20.72 -6.17
N ALA A 159 -10.55 21.67 -5.39
CA ALA A 159 -10.83 21.44 -3.97
C ALA A 159 -12.17 20.71 -3.84
N GLY A 160 -12.17 19.58 -3.13
CA GLY A 160 -13.37 18.83 -2.78
C GLY A 160 -13.47 18.69 -1.27
N ASP A 161 -14.54 19.25 -0.69
CA ASP A 161 -15.03 18.81 0.61
C ASP A 161 -15.93 17.59 0.39
N ARG A 162 -15.75 16.54 1.22
CA ARG A 162 -16.69 15.43 1.32
C ARG A 162 -17.32 15.41 2.70
#